data_AF-A0A376J4W9-F1
#
_entry.id   AF-A0A376J4W9-F1
#
_cell.length_a   1.000
_cell.length_b   1.000
_cell.length_c   1.000
_cell.angle_alpha   90.00
_cell.angle_beta   90.00
_cell.angle_gamma   90.00
#
_symmetry.space_group_name_H-M   'P 1'
#
loop_
_entity.id
_entity.type
_entity.pdbx_description
1 polymer ?
#
loop_
_entity_poly.entity_id
_entity_poly.type
_entity_poly.pdbx_seq_one_letter_code
_entity_poly.pdbx_strand_id
1 'polypeptide(L)'
;MVDLHGFATNGLYYKSLLDKLKVSTHVFRVGTYKSAVEPFIRDDMSPAAREADSRWIGELWQNYLNTVAANRQIPAQQVFPGAQGLLEGLTKTGGDTAKYALENKLVDALASSAEIEKTLTKEFGWSKTDKNYRAISYYDYALKTPADTGDSIGVVFANGAIMDGEETQGNVGGDTTAAQIRDARLDPKVKAIVLRVNSPGGSVTASEVIRAELAAARAAGKPVVVSMGGMAASGGYWISTPANYIVANPSTLTGSIGIFA
;
A
#
# COMPACT_ATOMS: atom_id res chain seq x y z
N MET A 1 -6.90 23.35 7.25
CA MET A 1 -7.93 22.30 7.45
C MET A 1 -7.21 20.98 7.69
N VAL A 2 -7.69 20.16 8.62
CA VAL A 2 -7.33 18.73 8.68
C VAL A 2 -8.46 17.97 7.99
N ASP A 3 -8.21 17.54 6.76
CA ASP A 3 -9.25 16.96 5.89
C ASP A 3 -9.40 15.45 6.14
N LEU A 4 -10.41 15.08 6.92
CA LEU A 4 -10.74 13.70 7.26
C LEU A 4 -12.15 13.38 6.77
N HIS A 5 -12.27 12.44 5.84
CA HIS A 5 -13.54 12.06 5.22
C HIS A 5 -13.72 10.55 5.06
N GLY A 6 -12.84 9.73 5.65
CA GLY A 6 -12.87 8.28 5.55
C GLY A 6 -12.35 7.73 4.21
N PHE A 7 -12.37 6.41 4.09
CA PHE A 7 -12.00 5.69 2.86
C PHE A 7 -13.23 5.30 2.05
N ALA A 8 -13.08 5.31 0.72
CA ALA A 8 -14.09 4.88 -0.22
C ALA A 8 -13.48 3.96 -1.29
N THR A 9 -14.28 3.03 -1.81
CA THR A 9 -14.00 2.29 -3.04
C THR A 9 -15.05 2.68 -4.07
N ASN A 10 -14.61 2.94 -5.29
CA ASN A 10 -15.50 3.24 -6.42
C ASN A 10 -14.95 2.56 -7.67
N GLY A 11 -15.86 1.96 -8.44
CA GLY A 11 -15.54 1.31 -9.71
C GLY A 11 -16.64 1.60 -10.71
N LEU A 12 -16.27 1.66 -11.98
CA LEU A 12 -17.23 1.80 -13.07
C LEU A 12 -17.77 0.42 -13.45
N TYR A 13 -19.03 0.38 -13.86
CA TYR A 13 -19.74 -0.80 -14.31
C TYR A 13 -20.39 -0.49 -15.65
N TYR A 14 -20.21 -1.36 -16.65
CA TYR A 14 -20.45 -1.01 -18.05
C TYR A 14 -21.32 -2.01 -18.79
N LYS A 15 -21.93 -2.99 -18.10
CA LYS A 15 -22.71 -4.03 -18.77
C LYS A 15 -23.80 -3.45 -19.68
N SER A 16 -24.55 -2.47 -19.21
CA SER A 16 -25.56 -1.77 -20.00
C SER A 16 -24.99 -1.07 -21.24
N LEU A 17 -23.77 -0.53 -21.16
CA LEU A 17 -23.08 0.07 -22.31
C LEU A 17 -22.67 -1.01 -23.33
N LEU A 18 -22.09 -2.12 -22.86
CA LEU A 18 -21.66 -3.23 -23.70
C LEU A 18 -22.83 -3.88 -24.45
N ASP A 19 -23.97 -4.07 -23.77
CA ASP A 19 -25.20 -4.57 -24.39
C ASP A 19 -25.69 -3.62 -25.50
N LYS A 20 -25.70 -2.30 -25.25
CA LYS A 20 -26.11 -1.28 -26.25
C LYS A 20 -25.20 -1.29 -27.48
N LEU A 21 -23.90 -1.51 -27.28
CA LEU A 21 -22.91 -1.63 -28.35
C LEU A 21 -22.90 -3.03 -29.00
N LYS A 22 -23.74 -3.96 -28.54
CA LYS A 22 -23.81 -5.35 -29.00
C LYS A 22 -22.48 -6.10 -28.87
N VAL A 23 -21.68 -5.76 -27.86
CA VAL A 23 -20.43 -6.47 -27.55
C VAL A 23 -20.77 -7.83 -26.97
N SER A 24 -20.13 -8.88 -27.49
CA SER A 24 -20.20 -10.23 -26.91
C SER A 24 -19.15 -10.37 -25.81
N THR A 25 -19.59 -10.46 -24.55
CA THR A 25 -18.71 -10.59 -23.38
C THR A 25 -18.69 -12.04 -22.91
N HIS A 26 -17.51 -12.65 -22.87
CA HIS A 26 -17.29 -13.99 -22.33
C HIS A 26 -16.44 -13.89 -21.07
N VAL A 27 -16.91 -14.47 -19.97
CA VAL A 27 -16.24 -14.43 -18.67
C VAL A 27 -16.10 -15.85 -18.14
N PHE A 28 -14.87 -16.25 -17.84
CA PHE A 28 -14.55 -17.48 -17.14
C PHE A 28 -14.05 -17.12 -15.74
N ARG A 29 -14.65 -17.66 -14.68
CA ARG A 29 -14.29 -17.31 -13.30
C ARG A 29 -14.48 -18.48 -12.35
N VAL A 30 -13.54 -18.65 -11.44
CA VAL A 30 -13.72 -19.44 -10.21
C VAL A 30 -13.42 -18.55 -9.00
N GLY A 31 -14.42 -18.42 -8.12
CA GLY A 31 -14.35 -17.64 -6.88
C GLY A 31 -15.50 -16.63 -6.77
N THR A 32 -16.38 -16.82 -5.80
CA THR A 32 -17.56 -15.96 -5.54
C THR A 32 -17.17 -14.50 -5.34
N TYR A 33 -16.07 -14.26 -4.63
CA TYR A 33 -15.56 -12.93 -4.30
C TYR A 33 -14.53 -12.39 -5.32
N LYS A 34 -14.28 -13.08 -6.45
CA LYS A 34 -13.38 -12.58 -7.49
C LYS A 34 -14.11 -11.52 -8.33
N SER A 35 -14.21 -10.32 -7.76
CA SER A 35 -15.11 -9.23 -8.18
C SER A 35 -14.57 -8.35 -9.32
N ALA A 36 -13.27 -8.43 -9.64
CA ALA A 36 -12.65 -7.62 -10.71
C ALA A 36 -13.31 -7.77 -12.09
N VAL A 37 -14.08 -8.85 -12.28
CA VAL A 37 -14.81 -9.11 -13.53
C VAL A 37 -16.23 -8.52 -13.57
N GLU A 38 -16.78 -8.09 -12.43
CA GLU A 38 -18.15 -7.60 -12.34
C GLU A 38 -18.46 -6.39 -13.24
N PRO A 39 -17.53 -5.44 -13.47
CA PRO A 39 -17.76 -4.32 -14.40
C PRO A 39 -18.20 -4.73 -15.81
N PHE A 40 -17.88 -5.94 -16.26
CA PHE A 40 -18.21 -6.45 -17.59
C PHE A 40 -19.56 -7.18 -17.66
N ILE A 41 -20.09 -7.61 -16.52
CA ILE A 41 -21.28 -8.50 -16.45
C ILE A 41 -22.42 -7.92 -15.61
N ARG A 42 -22.21 -6.79 -14.93
CA ARG A 42 -23.20 -6.10 -14.09
C ARG A 42 -23.11 -4.58 -14.26
N ASP A 43 -24.13 -3.88 -13.77
CA ASP A 43 -24.16 -2.42 -13.66
C ASP A 43 -23.91 -1.94 -12.20
N ASP A 44 -23.71 -2.87 -11.28
CA ASP A 44 -23.46 -2.64 -9.87
C ASP A 44 -22.65 -3.77 -9.21
N MET A 45 -22.11 -3.48 -8.01
CA MET A 45 -21.45 -4.47 -7.17
C MET A 45 -22.43 -5.57 -6.76
N SER A 46 -22.02 -6.83 -6.88
CA SER A 46 -22.77 -7.93 -6.27
C SER A 46 -22.79 -7.83 -4.74
N PRO A 47 -23.75 -8.48 -4.05
CA PRO A 47 -23.75 -8.56 -2.59
C PRO A 47 -22.44 -9.16 -2.02
N ALA A 48 -21.88 -10.15 -2.71
CA ALA A 48 -20.61 -10.77 -2.31
C ALA A 48 -19.43 -9.79 -2.42
N ALA A 49 -19.32 -9.07 -3.53
CA ALA A 49 -18.29 -8.03 -3.69
C ALA A 49 -18.44 -6.94 -2.62
N ARG A 50 -19.66 -6.48 -2.38
CA ARG A 50 -19.95 -5.46 -1.35
C ARG A 50 -19.58 -5.93 0.05
N GLU A 51 -19.90 -7.18 0.42
CA GLU A 51 -19.55 -7.75 1.71
C GLU A 51 -18.02 -7.78 1.93
N ALA A 52 -17.29 -8.35 0.98
CA ALA A 52 -15.83 -8.43 1.06
C ALA A 52 -15.18 -7.04 1.10
N ASP A 53 -15.64 -6.12 0.25
CA ASP A 53 -15.08 -4.78 0.18
C ASP A 53 -15.37 -3.94 1.43
N SER A 54 -16.60 -4.03 1.94
CA SER A 54 -16.97 -3.36 3.21
C SER A 54 -16.12 -3.87 4.36
N ARG A 55 -15.80 -5.17 4.39
CA ARG A 55 -15.01 -5.77 5.45
C ARG A 55 -13.60 -5.18 5.50
N TRP A 56 -12.86 -5.21 4.39
CA TRP A 56 -11.48 -4.73 4.42
C TRP A 56 -11.42 -3.20 4.52
N ILE A 57 -12.28 -2.45 3.82
CA ILE A 57 -12.21 -0.97 3.87
C ILE A 57 -12.56 -0.43 5.26
N GLY A 58 -13.50 -1.06 5.95
CA GLY A 58 -13.84 -0.74 7.33
C GLY A 58 -12.68 -1.01 8.29
N GLU A 59 -12.00 -2.15 8.16
CA GLU A 59 -10.82 -2.48 8.97
C GLU A 59 -9.65 -1.53 8.70
N LEU A 60 -9.37 -1.18 7.43
CA LEU A 60 -8.32 -0.22 7.10
C LEU A 60 -8.62 1.16 7.67
N TRP A 61 -9.87 1.62 7.58
CA TRP A 61 -10.27 2.89 8.17
C TRP A 61 -10.20 2.87 9.70
N GLN A 62 -10.59 1.77 10.34
CA GLN A 62 -10.48 1.62 11.78
C GLN A 62 -9.01 1.60 12.24
N ASN A 63 -8.12 0.95 11.49
CA ASN A 63 -6.68 0.98 11.74
C ASN A 63 -6.11 2.40 11.61
N TYR A 64 -6.55 3.16 10.60
CA TYR A 64 -6.20 4.57 10.46
C TYR A 64 -6.61 5.36 11.71
N LEU A 65 -7.88 5.26 12.11
CA LEU A 65 -8.39 5.97 13.28
C LEU A 65 -7.66 5.58 14.55
N ASN A 66 -7.46 4.28 14.80
CA ASN A 66 -6.77 3.80 16.00
C ASN A 66 -5.32 4.30 16.07
N THR A 67 -4.62 4.32 14.95
CA THR A 67 -3.23 4.81 14.87
C THR A 67 -3.18 6.31 15.16
N VAL A 68 -4.02 7.11 14.49
CA VAL A 68 -4.05 8.56 14.69
C VAL A 68 -4.53 8.91 16.11
N ALA A 69 -5.53 8.20 16.63
CA ALA A 69 -6.04 8.34 17.99
C ALA A 69 -4.95 8.10 19.03
N ALA A 70 -4.18 7.00 18.90
CA ALA A 70 -3.05 6.71 19.77
C ALA A 70 -1.97 7.79 19.68
N ASN A 71 -1.62 8.25 18.47
CA ASN A 71 -0.62 9.31 18.29
C ASN A 71 -1.05 10.64 18.92
N ARG A 72 -2.35 10.95 18.90
CA ARG A 72 -2.93 12.19 19.45
C ARG A 72 -3.42 12.07 20.90
N GLN A 73 -3.40 10.86 21.47
CA GLN A 73 -3.91 10.56 22.82
C GLN A 73 -5.36 11.01 23.03
N ILE A 74 -6.21 10.78 22.03
CA ILE A 74 -7.65 11.07 22.04
C ILE A 74 -8.45 9.86 21.54
N PRO A 75 -9.75 9.73 21.87
CA PRO A 75 -10.58 8.66 21.33
C PRO A 75 -10.68 8.70 19.80
N ALA A 76 -10.79 7.54 19.15
CA ALA A 76 -10.95 7.42 17.69
C ALA A 76 -12.16 8.20 17.16
N GLN A 77 -13.27 8.22 17.90
CA GLN A 77 -14.47 8.97 17.56
C GLN A 77 -14.25 10.49 17.64
N GLN A 78 -13.25 10.96 18.40
CA GLN A 78 -12.87 12.37 18.44
C GLN A 78 -11.95 12.74 17.25
N VAL A 79 -11.14 11.79 16.77
CA VAL A 79 -10.37 11.97 15.52
C VAL A 79 -11.32 12.21 14.35
N PHE A 80 -12.36 11.37 14.23
CA PHE A 80 -13.41 11.55 13.23
C PHE A 80 -14.76 11.06 13.77
N PRO A 81 -15.71 11.97 14.07
CA PRO A 81 -17.00 11.63 14.67
C PRO A 81 -18.07 11.19 13.64
N GLY A 82 -17.67 10.89 12.41
CA GLY A 82 -18.60 10.74 11.28
C GLY A 82 -19.03 12.08 10.68
N ALA A 83 -19.66 12.04 9.50
CA ALA A 83 -20.03 13.25 8.75
C ALA A 83 -20.95 14.17 9.55
N GLN A 84 -21.92 13.61 10.29
CA GLN A 84 -22.86 14.38 11.12
C GLN A 84 -22.14 15.10 12.26
N GLY A 85 -21.28 14.40 13.01
CA GLY A 85 -20.52 15.01 14.11
C GLY A 85 -19.52 16.06 13.61
N LEU A 86 -18.94 15.86 12.43
CA LEU A 86 -18.06 16.84 11.79
C LEU A 86 -18.83 18.11 11.43
N LEU A 87 -20.01 17.97 10.81
CA LEU A 87 -20.87 19.10 10.44
C LEU A 87 -21.35 19.88 11.67
N GLU A 88 -21.78 19.19 12.73
CA GLU A 88 -22.17 19.81 13.99
C GLU A 88 -21.00 20.57 14.64
N GLY A 89 -19.81 19.97 14.64
CA GLY A 89 -18.60 20.59 15.15
C GLY A 89 -18.21 21.85 14.38
N LEU A 90 -18.22 21.80 13.05
CA LEU A 90 -17.95 22.95 12.20
C LEU A 90 -19.02 24.04 12.32
N THR A 91 -20.28 23.68 12.52
CA THR A 91 -21.35 24.66 12.76
C THR A 91 -21.09 25.45 14.06
N LYS A 92 -20.65 24.78 15.13
CA LYS A 92 -20.29 25.42 16.40
C LYS A 92 -19.09 26.37 16.27
N THR A 93 -18.19 26.12 15.33
CA THR A 93 -17.04 26.99 15.06
C THR A 93 -17.31 28.02 13.96
N GLY A 94 -18.56 28.15 13.48
CA GLY A 94 -18.91 29.11 12.42
C GLY A 94 -18.26 28.80 11.07
N GLY A 95 -17.93 27.52 10.81
CA GLY A 95 -17.23 27.07 9.61
C GLY A 95 -15.70 27.16 9.70
N ASP A 96 -15.13 27.61 10.82
CA ASP A 96 -13.68 27.68 11.00
C ASP A 96 -13.11 26.28 11.26
N THR A 97 -12.44 25.74 10.24
CA THR A 97 -11.83 24.41 10.26
C THR A 97 -10.56 24.33 11.11
N ALA A 98 -9.83 25.42 11.26
CA ALA A 98 -8.61 25.46 12.07
C ALA A 98 -8.97 25.49 13.55
N LYS A 99 -9.97 26.30 13.91
CA LYS A 99 -10.55 26.34 15.26
C LYS A 99 -11.14 24.98 15.65
N TYR A 100 -11.90 24.33 14.77
CA TYR A 100 -12.41 22.98 14.99
C TYR A 100 -11.27 21.98 15.28
N ALA A 101 -10.22 21.98 14.44
CA ALA A 101 -9.09 21.08 14.60
C ALA A 101 -8.35 21.30 15.94
N LEU A 102 -8.17 22.55 16.36
CA LEU A 102 -7.52 22.88 17.62
C LEU A 102 -8.38 22.47 18.83
N GLU A 103 -9.67 22.83 18.84
CA GLU A 103 -10.59 22.53 19.95
C GLU A 103 -10.77 21.01 20.14
N ASN A 104 -10.72 20.23 19.05
CA ASN A 104 -10.78 18.76 19.08
C ASN A 104 -9.41 18.08 19.22
N LYS A 105 -8.33 18.84 19.44
CA LYS A 105 -6.96 18.33 19.61
C LYS A 105 -6.43 17.52 18.41
N LEU A 106 -6.93 17.78 17.21
CA LEU A 106 -6.36 17.25 15.97
C LEU A 106 -5.03 17.92 15.64
N VAL A 107 -4.85 19.17 16.08
CA VAL A 107 -3.60 19.95 16.00
C VAL A 107 -3.27 20.55 17.36
N ASP A 108 -2.02 20.98 17.56
CA ASP A 108 -1.54 21.50 18.85
C ASP A 108 -1.59 23.03 18.95
N ALA A 109 -1.40 23.74 17.83
CA ALA A 109 -1.37 25.19 17.78
C ALA A 109 -1.85 25.71 16.42
N LEU A 110 -2.34 26.95 16.41
CA LEU A 110 -2.63 27.71 15.20
C LEU A 110 -1.64 28.86 15.12
N ALA A 111 -0.91 28.93 14.01
CA ALA A 111 0.15 29.91 13.80
C ALA A 111 0.32 30.20 12.30
N SER A 112 0.72 31.42 11.99
CA SER A 112 1.20 31.80 10.66
C SER A 112 2.57 31.18 10.36
N SER A 113 2.95 31.18 9.08
CA SER A 113 4.28 30.69 8.66
C SER A 113 5.43 31.37 9.40
N ALA A 114 5.34 32.69 9.64
CA ALA A 114 6.37 33.46 10.34
C ALA A 114 6.48 33.10 11.83
N GLU A 115 5.37 32.79 12.49
CA GLU A 115 5.36 32.33 13.88
C GLU A 115 5.93 30.91 14.01
N ILE A 116 5.65 30.04 13.03
CA ILE A 116 6.26 28.72 12.92
C ILE A 116 7.78 28.84 12.72
N GLU A 117 8.23 29.66 11.77
CA GLU A 117 9.65 29.91 11.51
C GLU A 117 10.38 30.42 12.76
N LYS A 118 9.77 31.37 13.47
CA LYS A 118 10.32 31.90 14.73
C LYS A 118 10.47 30.78 15.78
N THR A 119 9.48 29.90 15.90
CA THR A 119 9.50 28.78 16.84
C THR A 119 10.59 27.75 16.47
N LEU A 120 10.67 27.37 15.20
CA LEU A 120 11.71 26.44 14.70
C LEU A 120 13.11 27.05 14.79
N THR A 121 13.26 28.35 14.52
CA THR A 121 14.53 29.07 14.67
C THR A 121 14.98 29.12 16.12
N LYS A 122 14.04 29.24 17.07
CA LYS A 122 14.37 29.17 18.50
C LYS A 122 14.89 27.79 18.89
N GLU A 123 14.32 26.72 18.34
CA GLU A 123 14.69 25.34 18.66
C GLU A 123 16.01 24.91 17.99
N PHE A 124 16.17 25.17 16.69
CA PHE A 124 17.30 24.69 15.88
C PHE A 124 18.38 25.76 15.63
N GLY A 125 18.10 27.02 15.95
CA GLY A 125 18.96 28.18 15.72
C GLY A 125 18.86 28.76 14.31
N TRP A 126 19.31 30.01 14.14
CA TRP A 126 19.32 30.71 12.85
C TRP A 126 20.61 30.43 12.05
N SER A 127 20.44 30.06 10.78
CA SER A 127 21.52 30.04 9.78
C SER A 127 21.63 31.40 9.12
N LYS A 128 22.75 32.11 9.34
CA LYS A 128 23.03 33.37 8.63
C LYS A 128 23.24 33.15 7.12
N THR A 129 23.71 31.97 6.74
CA THR A 129 24.00 31.59 5.36
C THR A 129 22.71 31.33 4.59
N ASP A 130 21.87 30.45 5.12
CA ASP A 130 20.63 30.00 4.45
C ASP A 130 19.46 30.95 4.69
N LYS A 131 19.62 31.90 5.63
CA LYS A 131 18.60 32.85 6.07
C LYS A 131 17.31 32.15 6.48
N ASN A 132 17.46 31.08 7.28
CA ASN A 132 16.36 30.30 7.84
C ASN A 132 16.80 29.60 9.14
N TYR A 133 15.89 28.88 9.81
CA TYR A 133 16.29 27.94 10.86
C TYR A 133 17.24 26.87 10.31
N ARG A 134 18.19 26.41 11.13
CA ARG A 134 19.15 25.37 10.73
C ARG A 134 18.42 24.07 10.45
N ALA A 135 18.43 23.65 9.19
CA ALA A 135 17.88 22.39 8.74
C ALA A 135 18.63 21.91 7.50
N ILE A 136 18.42 20.65 7.16
CA ILE A 136 18.85 20.06 5.90
C ILE A 136 17.67 19.28 5.33
N SER A 137 17.41 19.47 4.05
CA SER A 137 16.39 18.70 3.35
C SER A 137 16.74 17.21 3.37
N TYR A 138 15.73 16.35 3.45
CA TYR A 138 15.92 14.91 3.29
C TYR A 138 16.69 14.56 1.99
N TYR A 139 16.45 15.31 0.91
CA TYR A 139 17.07 15.07 -0.40
C TYR A 139 18.56 15.46 -0.46
N ASP A 140 19.00 16.36 0.43
CA ASP A 140 20.40 16.82 0.50
C ASP A 140 21.18 16.08 1.60
N TYR A 141 20.48 15.38 2.49
CA TYR A 141 21.10 14.62 3.56
C TYR A 141 21.74 13.34 3.00
N ALA A 142 23.08 13.31 2.96
CA ALA A 142 23.84 12.18 2.46
C ALA A 142 23.62 10.93 3.33
N LEU A 143 22.80 9.99 2.83
CA LEU A 143 22.60 8.70 3.46
C LEU A 143 23.91 7.89 3.39
N LYS A 144 24.42 7.48 4.55
CA LYS A 144 25.61 6.63 4.61
C LYS A 144 25.29 5.24 4.09
N THR A 145 26.06 4.77 3.13
CA THR A 145 26.03 3.37 2.70
C THR A 145 26.57 2.48 3.82
N PRO A 146 25.86 1.42 4.21
CA PRO A 146 26.37 0.45 5.16
C PRO A 146 27.68 -0.18 4.66
N ALA A 147 28.55 -0.58 5.58
CA ALA A 147 29.78 -1.29 5.23
C ALA A 147 29.48 -2.69 4.67
N ASP A 148 30.31 -3.16 3.73
CA ASP A 148 30.24 -4.53 3.22
C ASP A 148 30.84 -5.50 4.25
N THR A 149 30.01 -6.41 4.75
CA THR A 149 30.38 -7.43 5.74
C THR A 149 30.75 -8.78 5.12
N GLY A 150 30.71 -8.92 3.79
CA GLY A 150 31.00 -10.15 3.05
C GLY A 150 29.79 -11.08 2.88
N ASP A 151 29.03 -11.32 3.95
CA ASP A 151 27.75 -12.03 3.91
C ASP A 151 26.57 -11.06 3.74
N SER A 152 25.57 -11.45 2.94
CA SER A 152 24.44 -10.58 2.59
C SER A 152 23.08 -11.28 2.62
N ILE A 153 22.02 -10.47 2.72
CA ILE A 153 20.63 -10.87 2.49
C ILE A 153 20.17 -10.15 1.22
N GLY A 154 19.78 -10.92 0.20
CA GLY A 154 19.28 -10.37 -1.06
C GLY A 154 17.87 -9.81 -0.87
N VAL A 155 17.61 -8.59 -1.33
CA VAL A 155 16.27 -7.98 -1.32
C VAL A 155 15.80 -7.85 -2.76
N VAL A 156 14.76 -8.60 -3.12
CA VAL A 156 14.15 -8.58 -4.45
C VAL A 156 12.77 -7.93 -4.35
N PHE A 157 12.47 -7.00 -5.26
CA PHE A 157 11.21 -6.26 -5.24
C PHE A 157 10.24 -6.79 -6.30
N ALA A 158 9.01 -7.09 -5.88
CA ALA A 158 7.87 -7.32 -6.75
C ALA A 158 6.84 -6.21 -6.51
N ASN A 159 7.03 -5.08 -7.18
CA ASN A 159 6.23 -3.86 -7.01
C ASN A 159 5.48 -3.51 -8.31
N GLY A 160 4.15 -3.60 -8.27
CA GLY A 160 3.29 -3.38 -9.45
C GLY A 160 2.56 -4.63 -9.92
N ALA A 161 1.82 -4.52 -11.03
CA ALA A 161 1.14 -5.66 -11.64
C ALA A 161 2.16 -6.64 -12.25
N ILE A 162 1.86 -7.93 -12.20
CA ILE A 162 2.75 -8.99 -12.70
C ILE A 162 2.44 -9.24 -14.18
N MET A 163 3.44 -9.08 -15.03
CA MET A 163 3.36 -9.22 -16.48
C MET A 163 4.31 -10.30 -16.97
N ASP A 164 3.94 -10.97 -18.06
CA ASP A 164 4.87 -11.85 -18.79
C ASP A 164 5.99 -11.02 -19.44
N GLY A 165 7.17 -11.62 -19.56
CA GLY A 165 8.36 -10.98 -20.13
C GLY A 165 9.20 -10.22 -19.10
N GLU A 166 9.99 -9.28 -19.62
CA GLU A 166 10.86 -8.42 -18.83
C GLU A 166 10.12 -7.25 -18.16
N GLU A 167 10.79 -6.61 -17.20
CA GLU A 167 10.28 -5.47 -16.45
C GLU A 167 9.91 -4.31 -17.39
N THR A 168 8.73 -3.75 -17.17
CA THR A 168 8.26 -2.52 -17.82
C THR A 168 7.93 -1.50 -16.74
N GLN A 169 7.92 -0.22 -17.11
CA GLN A 169 7.76 0.87 -16.14
C GLN A 169 6.51 0.68 -15.27
N GLY A 170 6.71 0.57 -13.96
CA GLY A 170 5.65 0.43 -12.96
C GLY A 170 5.05 -0.97 -12.82
N ASN A 171 5.60 -1.98 -13.50
CA ASN A 171 5.13 -3.37 -13.45
C ASN A 171 6.26 -4.34 -13.17
N VAL A 172 5.90 -5.48 -12.60
CA VAL A 172 6.80 -6.61 -12.37
C VAL A 172 6.90 -7.42 -13.67
N GLY A 173 8.11 -7.59 -14.20
CA GLY A 173 8.39 -8.57 -15.25
C GLY A 173 8.72 -9.92 -14.65
N GLY A 174 8.01 -10.98 -15.08
CA GLY A 174 8.25 -12.35 -14.64
C GLY A 174 9.70 -12.78 -14.81
N ASP A 175 10.27 -12.54 -16.00
CA ASP A 175 11.62 -12.98 -16.36
C ASP A 175 12.70 -12.18 -15.61
N THR A 176 12.54 -10.85 -15.51
CA THR A 176 13.48 -9.99 -14.78
C THR A 176 13.54 -10.34 -13.30
N THR A 177 12.37 -10.54 -12.67
CA THR A 177 12.30 -10.87 -11.25
C THR A 177 12.88 -12.26 -10.99
N ALA A 178 12.57 -13.23 -11.84
CA ALA A 178 13.14 -14.58 -11.76
C ALA A 178 14.66 -14.58 -11.94
N ALA A 179 15.20 -13.76 -12.86
CA ALA A 179 16.63 -13.59 -13.04
C ALA A 179 17.31 -13.01 -11.78
N GLN A 180 16.72 -11.99 -11.14
CA GLN A 180 17.23 -11.42 -9.88
C GLN A 180 17.24 -12.45 -8.74
N ILE A 181 16.18 -13.26 -8.64
CA ILE A 181 16.12 -14.36 -7.66
C ILE A 181 17.18 -15.42 -7.97
N ARG A 182 17.40 -15.73 -9.24
CA ARG A 182 18.42 -16.67 -9.69
C ARG A 182 19.83 -16.18 -9.36
N ASP A 183 20.13 -14.90 -9.56
CA ASP A 183 21.41 -14.30 -9.16
C ASP A 183 21.62 -14.42 -7.65
N ALA A 184 20.59 -14.07 -6.87
CA ALA A 184 20.61 -14.23 -5.42
C ALA A 184 20.74 -15.70 -4.99
N ARG A 185 20.21 -16.66 -5.76
CA ARG A 185 20.36 -18.10 -5.52
C ARG A 185 21.77 -18.60 -5.79
N LEU A 186 22.46 -18.07 -6.80
CA LEU A 186 23.77 -18.55 -7.24
C LEU A 186 24.95 -17.82 -6.58
N ASP A 187 24.75 -16.62 -6.04
CA ASP A 187 25.83 -15.90 -5.33
C ASP A 187 26.12 -16.53 -3.96
N PRO A 188 27.33 -17.07 -3.70
CA PRO A 188 27.67 -17.68 -2.42
C PRO A 188 27.68 -16.69 -1.23
N LYS A 189 27.73 -15.38 -1.48
CA LYS A 189 27.65 -14.35 -0.43
C LYS A 189 26.23 -14.16 0.09
N VAL A 190 25.22 -14.41 -0.73
CA VAL A 190 23.81 -14.28 -0.35
C VAL A 190 23.38 -15.48 0.48
N LYS A 191 23.03 -15.24 1.75
CA LYS A 191 22.64 -16.29 2.72
C LYS A 191 21.15 -16.47 2.86
N ALA A 192 20.35 -15.46 2.51
CA ALA A 192 18.90 -15.49 2.53
C ALA A 192 18.32 -14.50 1.51
N ILE A 193 17.05 -14.66 1.17
CA ILE A 193 16.31 -13.78 0.25
C ILE A 193 15.08 -13.22 0.96
N VAL A 194 14.93 -11.90 0.89
CA VAL A 194 13.67 -11.21 1.21
C VAL A 194 12.99 -10.82 -0.10
N LEU A 195 11.78 -11.35 -0.33
CA LEU A 195 10.91 -10.89 -1.40
C LEU A 195 9.99 -9.79 -0.86
N ARG A 196 10.21 -8.55 -1.30
CA ARG A 196 9.37 -7.40 -0.95
C ARG A 196 8.23 -7.29 -1.95
N VAL A 197 7.00 -7.54 -1.51
CA VAL A 197 5.82 -7.61 -2.38
C VAL A 197 4.89 -6.42 -2.14
N ASN A 198 4.56 -5.72 -3.21
CA ASN A 198 3.48 -4.75 -3.31
C ASN A 198 2.79 -4.91 -4.68
N SER A 199 1.91 -5.91 -4.81
CA SER A 199 1.33 -6.32 -6.08
C SER A 199 -0.15 -6.75 -5.96
N PRO A 200 -1.03 -6.31 -6.88
CA PRO A 200 -2.39 -6.85 -7.04
C PRO A 200 -2.43 -8.23 -7.71
N GLY A 201 -1.27 -8.75 -8.13
CA GLY A 201 -1.14 -9.91 -8.99
C GLY A 201 -1.09 -9.53 -10.47
N GLY A 202 -1.54 -10.41 -11.33
CA GLY A 202 -1.47 -10.24 -12.78
C GLY A 202 -1.40 -11.60 -13.47
N SER A 203 -0.51 -11.74 -14.45
CA SER A 203 -0.31 -12.96 -15.22
C SER A 203 0.01 -14.17 -14.34
N VAL A 204 -0.68 -15.28 -14.60
CA VAL A 204 -0.48 -16.57 -13.92
C VAL A 204 0.84 -17.20 -14.33
N THR A 205 1.20 -17.15 -15.61
CA THR A 205 2.43 -17.73 -16.15
C THR A 205 3.66 -17.01 -15.60
N ALA A 206 3.66 -15.67 -15.62
CA ALA A 206 4.71 -14.87 -15.00
C ALA A 206 4.82 -15.10 -13.48
N SER A 207 3.67 -15.23 -12.79
CA SER A 207 3.67 -15.56 -11.37
C SER A 207 4.30 -16.93 -11.10
N GLU A 208 4.08 -17.92 -11.97
CA GLU A 208 4.68 -19.24 -11.82
C GLU A 208 6.19 -19.25 -12.11
N VAL A 209 6.65 -18.48 -13.10
CA VAL A 209 8.09 -18.28 -13.38
C VAL A 209 8.81 -17.76 -12.13
N ILE A 210 8.26 -16.73 -11.49
CA ILE A 210 8.80 -16.17 -10.24
C ILE A 210 8.75 -17.21 -9.12
N ARG A 211 7.59 -17.83 -8.89
CA ARG A 211 7.38 -18.82 -7.81
C ARG A 211 8.37 -19.98 -7.92
N ALA A 212 8.63 -20.46 -9.13
CA ALA A 212 9.56 -21.55 -9.40
C ALA A 212 11.00 -21.20 -9.00
N GLU A 213 11.49 -20.01 -9.35
CA GLU A 213 12.85 -19.58 -8.96
C GLU A 213 12.98 -19.36 -7.43
N LEU A 214 11.96 -18.80 -6.77
CA LEU A 214 11.95 -18.70 -5.30
C LEU A 214 11.97 -20.07 -4.63
N ALA A 215 11.19 -21.02 -5.15
CA ALA A 215 11.19 -22.39 -4.65
C ALA A 215 12.57 -23.06 -4.86
N ALA A 216 13.22 -22.81 -6.00
CA ALA A 216 14.57 -23.29 -6.27
C ALA A 216 15.60 -22.68 -5.29
N ALA A 217 15.48 -21.40 -4.95
CA ALA A 217 16.38 -20.76 -3.98
C ALA A 217 16.24 -21.38 -2.59
N ARG A 218 15.01 -21.62 -2.16
CA ARG A 218 14.72 -22.33 -0.92
C ARG A 218 15.25 -23.76 -0.91
N ALA A 219 15.04 -24.50 -2.01
CA ALA A 219 15.54 -25.87 -2.15
C ALA A 219 17.07 -25.95 -2.18
N ALA A 220 17.74 -24.92 -2.69
CA ALA A 220 19.20 -24.77 -2.66
C ALA A 220 19.76 -24.37 -1.27
N GLY A 221 18.90 -24.30 -0.24
CA GLY A 221 19.31 -24.05 1.15
C GLY A 221 19.29 -22.58 1.57
N LYS A 222 18.81 -21.66 0.74
CA LYS A 222 18.69 -20.23 1.11
C LYS A 222 17.30 -19.93 1.64
N PRO A 223 17.12 -19.54 2.92
CA PRO A 223 15.81 -19.17 3.43
C PRO A 223 15.20 -18.01 2.65
N VAL A 224 13.89 -18.12 2.37
CA VAL A 224 13.08 -17.10 1.71
C VAL A 224 12.08 -16.54 2.70
N VAL A 225 12.08 -15.23 2.89
CA VAL A 225 11.07 -14.51 3.69
C VAL A 225 10.34 -13.52 2.80
N VAL A 226 9.02 -13.49 2.87
CA VAL A 226 8.22 -12.49 2.17
C VAL A 226 7.85 -11.36 3.12
N SER A 227 8.06 -10.13 2.66
CA SER A 227 7.59 -8.92 3.30
C SER A 227 6.49 -8.29 2.44
N MET A 228 5.24 -8.38 2.87
CA MET A 228 4.11 -7.77 2.18
C MET A 228 3.89 -6.34 2.70
N GLY A 229 3.76 -5.36 1.80
CA GLY A 229 3.48 -3.98 2.18
C GLY A 229 2.66 -3.24 1.15
N GLY A 230 1.40 -2.96 1.49
CA GLY A 230 0.40 -2.45 0.57
C GLY A 230 -0.49 -3.59 0.10
N MET A 231 -0.10 -4.25 -0.99
CA MET A 231 -0.87 -5.37 -1.54
C MET A 231 0.01 -6.60 -1.82
N ALA A 232 -0.52 -7.80 -1.63
CA ALA A 232 0.11 -9.04 -2.08
C ALA A 232 -0.98 -10.07 -2.38
N ALA A 233 -1.84 -9.75 -3.35
CA ALA A 233 -3.07 -10.47 -3.64
C ALA A 233 -2.99 -11.20 -4.99
N SER A 234 -3.80 -12.23 -5.20
CA SER A 234 -3.86 -12.97 -6.47
C SER A 234 -2.47 -13.53 -6.84
N GLY A 235 -1.90 -13.16 -7.99
CA GLY A 235 -0.51 -13.50 -8.37
C GLY A 235 0.54 -13.01 -7.35
N GLY A 236 0.30 -11.90 -6.66
CA GLY A 236 1.17 -11.44 -5.57
C GLY A 236 1.19 -12.40 -4.38
N TYR A 237 0.06 -13.07 -4.10
CA TYR A 237 0.04 -14.17 -3.12
C TYR A 237 0.68 -15.43 -3.68
N TRP A 238 0.46 -15.74 -4.97
CA TRP A 238 1.06 -16.88 -5.67
C TRP A 238 2.58 -16.91 -5.54
N ILE A 239 3.25 -15.80 -5.87
CA ILE A 239 4.72 -15.67 -5.78
C ILE A 239 5.24 -15.72 -4.34
N SER A 240 4.36 -15.51 -3.35
CA SER A 240 4.70 -15.54 -1.93
C SER A 240 4.64 -16.95 -1.32
N THR A 241 3.92 -17.89 -1.96
CA THR A 241 3.73 -19.26 -1.46
C THR A 241 5.00 -20.10 -1.21
N PRO A 242 6.13 -19.96 -1.93
CA PRO A 242 7.31 -20.80 -1.70
C PRO A 242 8.13 -20.37 -0.46
N ALA A 243 7.79 -19.25 0.19
CA ALA A 243 8.56 -18.71 1.30
C ALA A 243 8.57 -19.61 2.55
N ASN A 244 9.64 -19.51 3.34
CA ASN A 244 9.71 -20.09 4.68
C ASN A 244 8.80 -19.35 5.65
N TYR A 245 8.70 -18.03 5.51
CA TYR A 245 7.89 -17.18 6.36
C TYR A 245 7.30 -16.02 5.57
N ILE A 246 6.08 -15.64 5.90
CA ILE A 246 5.38 -14.49 5.30
C ILE A 246 5.01 -13.54 6.42
N VAL A 247 5.43 -12.28 6.30
CA VAL A 247 5.06 -11.20 7.22
C VAL A 247 4.29 -10.13 6.46
N ALA A 248 3.17 -9.71 7.03
CA ALA A 248 2.31 -8.68 6.45
C ALA A 248 1.98 -7.61 7.51
N ASN A 249 1.86 -6.36 7.06
CA ASN A 249 1.28 -5.31 7.89
C ASN A 249 -0.21 -5.63 8.17
N PRO A 250 -0.78 -5.32 9.34
CA PRO A 250 -2.21 -5.55 9.63
C PRO A 250 -3.18 -4.90 8.63
N SER A 251 -2.74 -3.88 7.89
CA SER A 251 -3.50 -3.20 6.83
C SER A 251 -3.10 -3.63 5.40
N THR A 252 -2.31 -4.70 5.25
CA THR A 252 -1.98 -5.28 3.94
C THR A 252 -3.19 -5.97 3.34
N LEU A 253 -3.49 -5.68 2.08
CA LEU A 253 -4.47 -6.44 1.31
C LEU A 253 -3.80 -7.64 0.65
N THR A 254 -4.11 -8.84 1.11
CA THR A 254 -3.58 -10.11 0.56
C THR A 254 -4.71 -11.14 0.36
N GLY A 255 -4.37 -12.37 0.01
CA GLY A 255 -5.35 -13.38 -0.40
C GLY A 255 -5.81 -13.13 -1.84
N SER A 256 -7.12 -12.92 -2.04
CA SER A 256 -7.73 -12.89 -3.38
C SER A 256 -7.39 -14.15 -4.21
N ILE A 257 -7.36 -15.31 -3.55
CA ILE A 257 -7.09 -16.61 -4.17
C ILE A 257 -8.28 -16.98 -5.04
N GLY A 258 -8.09 -16.89 -6.35
CA GLY A 258 -9.12 -17.12 -7.36
C GLY A 258 -8.62 -16.67 -8.73
N ILE A 259 -9.28 -17.11 -9.78
CA ILE A 259 -8.86 -16.90 -11.17
C ILE A 259 -10.03 -16.44 -12.03
N PHE A 260 -9.74 -15.60 -13.01
CA PHE A 260 -10.66 -15.23 -14.07
C PHE A 260 -9.90 -15.06 -15.40
N ALA A 261 -10.63 -15.19 -16.52
CA ALA A 261 -10.16 -14.95 -17.88
C ALA A 261 -11.32 -14.49 -18.77
#